data_AF-A0A1J9QL10-F1
#
_entry.id   AF-A0A1J9QL10-F1
#
_cell.length_a   1.000
_cell.length_b   1.000
_cell.length_c   1.000
_cell.angle_alpha   90.00
_cell.angle_beta   90.00
_cell.angle_gamma   90.00
#
_symmetry.space_group_name_H-M   'P 1'
#
loop_
_entity.id
_entity.type
_entity.pdbx_description
1 polymer ?
#
loop_
_entity_poly.entity_id
_entity_poly.type
_entity_poly.pdbx_seq_one_letter_code
_entity_poly.pdbx_strand_id
1 'polypeptide(L)'
;MSKKHVKLSAGFNVDASNYYQRTVNNNTGETKVFSQDQPVTGTAKVTITNKPLKLEHSCTSGPNHTEHHSSWTPKTEKESHTSSNEAKKAMSDLKPLRIALGCDDAGVSYKNTIKADFENNDLVSSVTDVGVDANHDKTAYPHIAVDAAKLVSQGKADRALLICGTGLGVAISANKVPGVRAVTAHDSFSVERAILSNDAQVLCMGERVVGLEVARRLAKEWLGYRFDPSSASAQKVQAITDHEKKNFELQ
;
A
#
# COMPACT_ATOMS: atom_id res chain seq x y z
N MET A 1 -7.89 -33.80 18.55
CA MET A 1 -7.30 -32.47 18.27
C MET A 1 -7.85 -31.94 16.96
N SER A 2 -8.57 -30.80 16.99
CA SER A 2 -9.18 -30.21 15.79
C SER A 2 -8.10 -29.74 14.82
N LYS A 3 -8.23 -30.21 13.59
CA LYS A 3 -7.26 -30.06 12.50
C LYS A 3 -7.37 -28.62 11.98
N LYS A 4 -6.58 -27.65 12.50
CA LYS A 4 -6.56 -26.26 11.97
C LYS A 4 -6.19 -26.27 10.47
N HIS A 5 -7.09 -25.78 9.62
CA HIS A 5 -6.84 -25.60 8.18
C HIS A 5 -6.53 -24.14 7.94
N VAL A 6 -5.47 -23.85 7.17
CA VAL A 6 -5.29 -22.53 6.58
C VAL A 6 -5.83 -22.61 5.16
N LYS A 7 -6.86 -21.83 4.86
CA LYS A 7 -7.47 -21.74 3.53
C LYS A 7 -6.93 -20.47 2.88
N LEU A 8 -6.00 -20.63 1.94
CA LEU A 8 -5.54 -19.52 1.11
C LEU A 8 -6.37 -19.51 -0.16
N SER A 9 -6.97 -18.36 -0.44
CA SER A 9 -7.68 -18.08 -1.69
C SER A 9 -6.97 -16.91 -2.33
N ALA A 10 -6.44 -17.10 -3.53
CA ALA A 10 -6.00 -16.00 -4.38
C ALA A 10 -6.94 -15.95 -5.58
N GLY A 11 -7.56 -14.80 -5.78
CA GLY A 11 -8.33 -14.49 -6.99
C GLY A 11 -7.47 -13.59 -7.87
N PHE A 12 -7.36 -13.95 -9.15
CA PHE A 12 -6.71 -13.09 -10.14
C PHE A 12 -7.78 -12.62 -11.13
N ASN A 13 -7.82 -11.31 -11.39
CA ASN A 13 -8.54 -10.76 -12.53
C ASN A 13 -7.54 -10.69 -13.69
N VAL A 14 -7.84 -11.39 -14.77
CA VAL A 14 -7.00 -11.39 -15.96
C VAL A 14 -7.80 -10.80 -17.10
N ASP A 15 -7.22 -9.79 -17.76
CA ASP A 15 -7.63 -9.31 -19.06
C ASP A 15 -6.42 -9.46 -19.99
N ALA A 16 -6.46 -10.51 -20.82
CA ALA A 16 -5.36 -10.84 -21.71
C ALA A 16 -5.90 -11.43 -23.01
N SER A 17 -5.26 -11.09 -24.13
CA SER A 17 -5.62 -11.61 -25.45
C SER A 17 -5.40 -13.12 -25.58
N ASN A 18 -4.49 -13.69 -24.79
CA ASN A 18 -4.25 -15.13 -24.65
C ASN A 18 -3.98 -15.45 -23.16
N TYR A 19 -4.47 -16.59 -22.68
CA TYR A 19 -4.26 -17.05 -21.30
C TYR A 19 -3.50 -18.38 -21.28
N TYR A 20 -2.44 -18.44 -20.48
CA TYR A 20 -1.65 -19.65 -20.26
C TYR A 20 -1.45 -19.90 -18.77
N GLN A 21 -1.88 -21.09 -18.31
CA GLN A 21 -1.68 -21.54 -16.95
C GLN A 21 -1.06 -22.93 -16.94
N ARG A 22 0.11 -23.06 -16.32
CA ARG A 22 0.76 -24.33 -16.05
C ARG A 22 0.79 -24.58 -14.55
N THR A 23 0.26 -25.73 -14.14
CA THR A 23 0.32 -26.20 -12.75
C THR A 23 1.16 -27.47 -12.71
N VAL A 24 2.16 -27.51 -11.83
CA VAL A 24 3.04 -28.66 -11.65
C VAL A 24 2.88 -29.19 -10.22
N ASN A 25 2.62 -30.48 -10.09
CA ASN A 25 2.69 -31.16 -8.81
C ASN A 25 4.14 -31.60 -8.55
N ASN A 26 4.84 -30.87 -7.68
CA ASN A 26 6.25 -31.14 -7.40
C ASN A 26 6.52 -32.48 -6.70
N ASN A 27 5.49 -33.18 -6.20
CA ASN A 27 5.64 -34.48 -5.55
C ASN A 27 5.45 -35.65 -6.51
N THR A 28 4.60 -35.51 -7.53
CA THR A 28 4.32 -36.57 -8.51
C THR A 28 4.94 -36.29 -9.88
N GLY A 29 5.44 -35.07 -10.11
CA GLY A 29 5.91 -34.59 -11.41
C GLY A 29 4.78 -34.30 -12.41
N GLU A 30 3.53 -34.56 -12.04
CA GLU A 30 2.38 -34.40 -12.94
C GLU A 30 2.19 -32.91 -13.27
N THR A 31 2.13 -32.61 -14.56
CA THR A 31 1.91 -31.26 -15.07
C THR A 31 0.53 -31.18 -15.71
N LYS A 32 -0.27 -30.19 -15.31
CA LYS A 32 -1.51 -29.79 -16.02
C LYS A 32 -1.33 -28.42 -16.62
N VAL A 33 -1.56 -28.33 -17.93
CA VAL A 33 -1.53 -27.08 -18.69
C VAL A 33 -2.94 -26.77 -19.15
N PHE A 34 -3.35 -25.52 -18.95
CA PHE A 34 -4.55 -24.95 -19.51
C PHE A 34 -4.15 -23.71 -20.31
N SER A 35 -4.51 -23.67 -21.58
CA SER A 35 -4.28 -22.53 -22.45
C SER A 35 -5.53 -22.20 -23.24
N GLN A 36 -5.76 -20.91 -23.47
CA GLN A 36 -6.79 -20.40 -24.38
C GLN A 36 -6.18 -19.29 -25.22
N ASP A 37 -6.26 -19.47 -26.54
CA ASP A 37 -5.74 -18.51 -27.53
C ASP A 37 -6.85 -17.58 -28.03
N GLN A 38 -7.77 -17.23 -27.15
CA GLN A 38 -8.86 -16.28 -27.37
C GLN A 38 -8.95 -15.37 -26.15
N PRO A 39 -9.47 -14.13 -26.29
CA PRO A 39 -9.60 -13.21 -25.16
C PRO A 39 -10.41 -13.82 -24.02
N VAL A 40 -9.85 -13.83 -22.82
CA VAL A 40 -10.51 -14.37 -21.63
C VAL A 40 -10.70 -13.24 -20.62
N THR A 41 -11.95 -13.07 -20.16
CA THR A 41 -12.27 -12.21 -19.02
C THR A 41 -12.97 -13.06 -17.96
N GLY A 42 -12.43 -13.11 -16.75
CA GLY A 42 -13.01 -13.91 -15.68
C GLY A 42 -12.16 -13.96 -14.42
N THR A 43 -12.67 -14.65 -13.40
CA THR A 43 -11.98 -14.83 -12.12
C THR A 43 -11.40 -16.24 -12.04
N ALA A 44 -10.06 -16.35 -11.97
CA ALA A 44 -9.41 -17.62 -11.68
C ALA A 44 -9.31 -17.82 -10.17
N LYS A 45 -9.86 -18.93 -9.64
CA LYS A 45 -9.81 -19.28 -8.22
C LYS A 45 -8.84 -20.43 -8.00
N VAL A 46 -7.68 -20.13 -7.41
CA VAL A 46 -6.73 -21.17 -6.97
C VAL A 46 -7.00 -21.51 -5.51
N THR A 47 -7.35 -22.75 -5.23
CA THR A 47 -7.54 -23.26 -3.86
C THR A 47 -6.41 -24.22 -3.53
N ILE A 48 -5.48 -23.81 -2.67
CA ILE A 48 -4.39 -24.66 -2.21
C ILE A 48 -4.78 -25.24 -0.86
N THR A 49 -4.87 -26.57 -0.77
CA THR A 49 -5.14 -27.27 0.49
C THR A 49 -3.93 -28.14 0.82
N ASN A 50 -3.23 -27.87 1.92
CA ASN A 50 -2.13 -28.73 2.35
C ASN A 50 -2.08 -28.93 3.87
N LYS A 51 -1.70 -30.13 4.32
CA LYS A 51 -1.47 -30.50 5.73
C LYS A 51 -0.46 -31.66 5.87
N PRO A 52 0.37 -31.66 6.93
CA PRO A 52 1.13 -30.58 7.52
C PRO A 52 2.58 -30.58 6.98
N LEU A 53 3.21 -29.40 6.89
CA LEU A 53 4.60 -29.28 6.44
C LEU A 53 5.56 -29.79 7.52
N LYS A 54 6.40 -30.77 7.16
CA LYS A 54 7.71 -31.03 7.78
C LYS A 54 8.75 -30.51 6.78
N LEU A 55 9.56 -29.54 7.19
CA LEU A 55 10.72 -29.10 6.41
C LEU A 55 11.93 -29.92 6.86
N GLU A 56 12.44 -30.77 5.98
CA GLU A 56 13.74 -31.42 6.14
C GLU A 56 14.56 -31.09 4.88
N HIS A 57 15.71 -30.43 5.07
CA HIS A 57 16.68 -30.15 4.03
C HIS A 57 17.73 -31.26 4.00
N SER A 58 17.96 -31.88 2.84
CA SER A 58 19.19 -32.59 2.55
C SER A 58 19.60 -32.35 1.10
N CYS A 59 20.88 -32.05 0.90
CA CYS A 59 21.50 -31.83 -0.39
C CYS A 59 22.57 -32.90 -0.58
N THR A 60 22.47 -33.68 -1.66
CA THR A 60 23.56 -34.52 -2.14
C THR A 60 23.65 -34.39 -3.66
N SER A 61 24.80 -33.93 -4.13
CA SER A 61 25.18 -33.86 -5.53
C SER A 61 25.65 -35.24 -6.02
N GLY A 62 25.06 -35.72 -7.13
CA GLY A 62 25.53 -36.87 -7.90
C GLY A 62 26.22 -36.43 -9.22
N PRO A 63 27.11 -37.25 -9.79
CA PRO A 63 28.06 -36.84 -10.81
C PRO A 63 27.48 -36.93 -12.23
N ASN A 64 27.93 -36.00 -13.07
CA ASN A 64 27.69 -35.91 -14.52
C ASN A 64 26.33 -35.35 -14.93
N HIS A 65 26.26 -34.03 -15.05
CA HIS A 65 25.83 -33.36 -16.29
C HIS A 65 26.34 -31.91 -16.23
N THR A 66 27.17 -31.51 -17.19
CA THR A 66 27.53 -30.11 -17.43
C THR A 66 26.46 -29.49 -18.30
N GLU A 67 25.58 -28.68 -17.70
CA GLU A 67 24.82 -27.66 -18.40
C GLU A 67 25.41 -26.29 -18.08
N HIS A 68 25.62 -25.48 -19.12
CA HIS A 68 26.02 -24.08 -18.97
C HIS A 68 24.84 -23.29 -18.38
N HIS A 69 24.81 -23.18 -17.06
CA HIS A 69 23.98 -22.20 -16.37
C HIS A 69 24.78 -20.92 -16.23
N SER A 70 24.32 -19.83 -16.86
CA SER A 70 24.67 -18.49 -16.36
C SER A 70 24.03 -18.35 -14.99
N SER A 71 24.83 -18.55 -13.95
CA SER A 71 24.40 -18.38 -12.57
C SER A 71 24.13 -16.90 -12.31
N TRP A 72 22.86 -16.52 -12.32
CA TRP A 72 22.45 -15.45 -11.42
C TRP A 72 22.26 -16.09 -10.06
N THR A 73 23.30 -16.03 -9.23
CA THR A 73 23.15 -16.27 -7.80
C THR A 73 22.44 -15.06 -7.21
N PRO A 74 21.22 -15.21 -6.66
CA PRO A 74 20.76 -14.21 -5.72
C PRO A 74 21.82 -14.17 -4.64
N LYS A 75 22.40 -13.00 -4.37
CA LYS A 75 23.09 -12.82 -3.10
C LYS A 75 22.04 -13.15 -2.05
N THR A 76 22.21 -14.28 -1.38
CA THR A 76 21.56 -14.54 -0.10
C THR A 76 22.18 -13.56 0.88
N GLU A 77 21.78 -12.30 0.79
CA GLU A 77 21.60 -11.56 2.01
C GLU A 77 20.59 -12.37 2.80
N LYS A 78 20.99 -12.78 4.01
CA LYS A 78 20.07 -13.35 4.96
C LYS A 78 18.93 -12.33 5.09
N GLU A 79 17.81 -12.57 4.44
CA GLU A 79 16.57 -12.01 4.92
C GLU A 79 16.38 -12.63 6.30
N SER A 80 16.78 -11.87 7.31
CA SER A 80 16.38 -12.13 8.68
C SER A 80 14.86 -12.14 8.64
N HIS A 81 14.26 -13.32 8.75
CA HIS A 81 12.89 -13.42 9.21
C HIS A 81 12.89 -12.83 10.62
N THR A 82 12.62 -11.53 10.70
CA THR A 82 12.35 -10.86 11.96
C THR A 82 11.20 -11.62 12.56
N SER A 83 11.45 -12.23 13.72
CA SER A 83 10.42 -12.93 14.46
C SER A 83 9.22 -11.98 14.61
N SER A 84 8.00 -12.50 14.68
CA SER A 84 6.81 -11.66 14.90
C SER A 84 6.93 -10.71 16.10
N ASN A 85 7.85 -10.98 17.04
CA ASN A 85 8.21 -10.11 18.15
C ASN A 85 9.19 -8.99 17.74
N GLU A 86 10.18 -9.24 16.89
CA GLU A 86 11.09 -8.21 16.39
C GLU A 86 10.41 -7.26 15.40
N ALA A 87 9.50 -7.77 14.54
CA ALA A 87 8.69 -6.90 13.68
C ALA A 87 7.74 -6.02 14.50
N LYS A 88 7.14 -6.57 15.57
CA LYS A 88 6.34 -5.79 16.52
C LYS A 88 7.17 -4.77 17.28
N LYS A 89 8.39 -5.13 17.68
CA LYS A 89 9.34 -4.23 18.36
C LYS A 89 9.81 -3.11 17.44
N ALA A 90 10.18 -3.42 16.20
CA ALA A 90 10.54 -2.43 15.20
C ALA A 90 9.39 -1.46 14.90
N MET A 91 8.14 -1.96 14.89
CA MET A 91 6.95 -1.10 14.78
C MET A 91 6.71 -0.25 16.04
N SER A 92 6.96 -0.78 17.24
CA SER A 92 6.79 -0.02 18.49
C SER A 92 7.82 1.09 18.67
N ASP A 93 8.97 0.97 18.01
CA ASP A 93 10.04 1.98 18.04
C ASP A 93 9.78 3.14 17.06
N LEU A 94 8.76 3.03 16.20
CA LEU A 94 8.37 4.13 15.30
C LEU A 94 7.67 5.23 16.09
N LYS A 95 8.10 6.47 15.87
CA LYS A 95 7.39 7.64 16.38
C LYS A 95 5.93 7.64 15.86
N PRO A 96 4.92 7.72 16.75
CA PRO A 96 3.53 7.88 16.36
C PRO A 96 3.31 9.17 15.57
N LEU A 97 2.36 9.13 14.63
CA LEU A 97 2.06 10.21 13.69
C LEU A 97 0.82 11.01 14.13
N ARG A 98 0.84 12.32 13.93
CA ARG A 98 -0.34 13.18 13.99
C ARG A 98 -0.99 13.20 12.61
N ILE A 99 -2.25 12.83 12.54
CA ILE A 99 -2.97 12.67 11.27
C ILE A 99 -4.06 13.73 11.13
N ALA A 100 -4.03 14.50 10.04
CA ALA A 100 -5.19 15.26 9.59
C ALA A 100 -6.11 14.34 8.77
N LEU A 101 -7.42 14.48 8.92
CA LEU A 101 -8.40 13.63 8.25
C LEU A 101 -9.50 14.49 7.66
N GLY A 102 -9.91 14.26 6.42
CA GLY A 102 -10.99 15.01 5.81
C GLY A 102 -11.67 14.31 4.65
N CYS A 103 -12.89 14.73 4.33
CA CYS A 103 -13.65 14.27 3.18
C CYS A 103 -14.63 15.32 2.63
N ASP A 104 -15.11 15.13 1.41
CA ASP A 104 -16.38 15.73 0.98
C ASP A 104 -17.57 14.84 1.38
N ASP A 105 -18.77 15.21 0.96
CA ASP A 105 -20.00 14.47 1.26
C ASP A 105 -19.97 12.99 0.84
N ALA A 106 -19.19 12.67 -0.19
CA ALA A 106 -19.09 11.32 -0.74
C ALA A 106 -18.15 10.40 0.06
N GLY A 107 -17.33 10.93 0.96
CA GLY A 107 -16.32 10.18 1.72
C GLY A 107 -16.61 9.98 3.21
N VAL A 108 -17.74 10.49 3.72
CA VAL A 108 -18.03 10.55 5.16
C VAL A 108 -18.04 9.17 5.82
N SER A 109 -18.62 8.15 5.17
CA SER A 109 -18.71 6.81 5.75
C SER A 109 -17.33 6.19 5.93
N TYR A 110 -16.47 6.29 4.92
CA TYR A 110 -15.11 5.75 4.98
C TYR A 110 -14.25 6.56 5.95
N LYS A 111 -14.38 7.90 5.94
CA LYS A 111 -13.66 8.80 6.86
C LYS A 111 -13.90 8.38 8.30
N ASN A 112 -15.17 8.23 8.69
CA ASN A 112 -15.55 7.93 10.07
C ASN A 112 -15.07 6.53 10.51
N THR A 113 -15.10 5.55 9.61
CA THR A 113 -14.61 4.20 9.93
C THR A 113 -13.09 4.18 10.12
N ILE A 114 -12.35 4.82 9.20
CA ILE A 114 -10.88 4.87 9.30
C ILE A 114 -10.42 5.76 10.45
N LYS A 115 -11.17 6.81 10.79
CA LYS A 115 -10.96 7.61 12.01
C LYS A 115 -10.93 6.74 13.25
N ALA A 116 -11.94 5.87 13.41
CA ALA A 116 -12.00 4.94 14.53
C ALA A 116 -10.83 3.95 14.52
N ASP A 117 -10.40 3.47 13.35
CA ASP A 117 -9.20 2.62 13.25
C ASP A 117 -7.93 3.36 13.68
N PHE A 118 -7.79 4.64 13.32
CA PHE A 118 -6.65 5.47 13.69
C PHE A 118 -6.62 5.79 15.19
N GLU A 119 -7.77 6.12 15.78
CA GLU A 119 -7.89 6.37 17.23
C GLU A 119 -7.51 5.15 18.08
N ASN A 120 -7.56 3.93 17.51
CA ASN A 120 -7.19 2.68 18.17
C ASN A 120 -5.82 2.13 17.72
N ASN A 121 -4.98 2.93 17.05
CA ASN A 121 -3.69 2.48 16.51
C ASN A 121 -2.51 3.19 17.18
N ASP A 122 -1.61 2.42 17.78
CA ASP A 122 -0.43 2.94 18.50
C ASP A 122 0.53 3.77 17.63
N LEU A 123 0.47 3.64 16.29
CA LEU A 123 1.23 4.47 15.35
C LEU A 123 0.61 5.85 15.10
N VAL A 124 -0.50 6.18 15.76
CA VAL A 124 -1.20 7.47 15.66
C VAL A 124 -1.26 8.12 17.02
N SER A 125 -0.68 9.31 17.17
CA SER A 125 -0.74 10.08 18.43
C SER A 125 -2.01 10.92 18.57
N SER A 126 -2.56 11.40 17.45
CA SER A 126 -3.73 12.26 17.43
C SER A 126 -4.35 12.33 16.04
N VAL A 127 -5.67 12.47 15.99
CA VAL A 127 -6.41 12.72 14.75
C VAL A 127 -7.05 14.11 14.81
N THR A 128 -6.82 14.92 13.77
CA THR A 128 -7.50 16.20 13.56
C THR A 128 -8.44 16.07 12.36
N ASP A 129 -9.74 16.00 12.64
CA ASP A 129 -10.78 15.91 11.62
C ASP A 129 -11.14 17.31 11.13
N VAL A 130 -10.88 17.61 9.85
CA VAL A 130 -11.21 18.90 9.22
C VAL A 130 -12.58 18.90 8.55
N GLY A 131 -13.35 17.82 8.72
CA GLY A 131 -14.67 17.66 8.11
C GLY A 131 -14.63 17.11 6.69
N VAL A 132 -15.77 17.00 6.01
CA VAL A 132 -17.12 17.30 6.51
C VAL A 132 -17.64 16.20 7.46
N ASP A 133 -18.57 16.54 8.34
CA ASP A 133 -19.11 15.60 9.34
C ASP A 133 -20.34 14.82 8.89
N ALA A 134 -21.02 15.30 7.83
CA ALA A 134 -22.25 14.69 7.35
C ALA A 134 -22.44 14.84 5.84
N ASN A 135 -23.09 13.84 5.21
CA ASN A 135 -23.25 13.77 3.75
C ASN A 135 -24.17 14.88 3.16
N HIS A 136 -24.87 15.64 4.00
CA HIS A 136 -25.67 16.78 3.56
C HIS A 136 -24.86 18.08 3.49
N ASP A 137 -23.67 18.13 4.09
CA ASP A 137 -22.74 19.25 3.92
C ASP A 137 -22.16 19.20 2.51
N LYS A 138 -22.42 20.24 1.71
CA LYS A 138 -21.98 20.33 0.30
C LYS A 138 -20.73 21.19 0.12
N THR A 139 -19.94 21.36 1.17
CA THR A 139 -18.62 22.00 1.08
C THR A 139 -17.78 21.30 0.02
N ALA A 140 -17.31 22.07 -0.96
CA ALA A 140 -16.54 21.51 -2.06
C ALA A 140 -15.20 20.94 -1.56
N TYR A 141 -14.81 19.78 -2.08
CA TYR A 141 -13.60 19.06 -1.70
C TYR A 141 -12.30 19.90 -1.68
N PRO A 142 -12.09 20.96 -2.51
CA PRO A 142 -10.84 21.71 -2.45
C PRO A 142 -10.62 22.40 -1.10
N HIS A 143 -11.67 22.89 -0.44
CA HIS A 143 -11.55 23.56 0.86
C HIS A 143 -11.02 22.59 1.91
N ILE A 144 -11.66 21.43 2.04
CA ILE A 144 -11.27 20.37 2.97
C ILE A 144 -9.85 19.87 2.70
N ALA A 145 -9.52 19.63 1.43
CA ALA A 145 -8.20 19.16 1.03
C ALA A 145 -7.09 20.16 1.35
N VAL A 146 -7.32 21.45 1.08
CA VAL A 146 -6.37 22.52 1.37
C VAL A 146 -6.21 22.73 2.87
N ASP A 147 -7.28 22.65 3.66
CA ASP A 147 -7.20 22.82 5.11
C ASP A 147 -6.39 21.69 5.76
N ALA A 148 -6.62 20.43 5.37
CA ALA A 148 -5.80 19.30 5.83
C ALA A 148 -4.33 19.43 5.38
N ALA A 149 -4.09 19.80 4.12
CA ALA A 149 -2.75 19.98 3.58
C ALA A 149 -1.99 21.13 4.28
N LYS A 150 -2.68 22.23 4.64
CA LYS A 150 -2.08 23.31 5.43
C LYS A 150 -1.66 22.86 6.82
N LEU A 151 -2.41 21.98 7.48
CA LEU A 151 -1.99 21.42 8.77
C LEU A 151 -0.66 20.66 8.64
N VAL A 152 -0.48 19.92 7.54
CA VAL A 152 0.78 19.24 7.24
C VAL A 152 1.90 20.23 6.96
N SER A 153 1.69 21.18 6.04
CA SER A 153 2.69 22.19 5.66
C SER A 153 3.16 23.04 6.85
N GLN A 154 2.26 23.33 7.80
CA GLN A 154 2.55 24.08 9.03
C GLN A 154 3.14 23.22 10.15
N GLY A 155 3.37 21.92 9.92
CA GLY A 155 3.89 21.00 10.94
C GLY A 155 2.94 20.73 12.11
N LYS A 156 1.64 21.02 11.95
CA LYS A 156 0.58 20.71 12.93
C LYS A 156 0.08 19.27 12.82
N ALA A 157 0.20 18.68 11.64
CA ALA A 157 0.06 17.25 11.38
C ALA A 157 1.31 16.73 10.68
N ASP A 158 1.60 15.44 10.82
CA ASP A 158 2.71 14.79 10.10
C ASP A 158 2.24 14.27 8.74
N ARG A 159 0.98 13.85 8.65
CA ARG A 159 0.35 13.35 7.42
C ARG A 159 -1.13 13.70 7.37
N ALA A 160 -1.74 13.58 6.18
CA ALA A 160 -3.19 13.67 6.02
C ALA A 160 -3.78 12.50 5.24
N LEU A 161 -4.97 12.05 5.62
CA LEU A 161 -5.80 11.14 4.84
C LEU A 161 -7.03 11.88 4.32
N LEU A 162 -7.25 11.85 3.01
CA LEU A 162 -8.37 12.53 2.35
C LEU A 162 -9.23 11.52 1.59
N ILE A 163 -10.54 11.65 1.72
CA ILE A 163 -11.48 10.74 1.07
C ILE A 163 -12.52 11.56 0.29
N CYS A 164 -12.75 11.21 -0.96
CA CYS A 164 -13.90 11.72 -1.70
C CYS A 164 -14.47 10.62 -2.59
N GLY A 165 -15.33 10.94 -3.56
CA GLY A 165 -15.85 9.94 -4.49
C GLY A 165 -14.76 9.11 -5.18
N THR A 166 -13.73 9.75 -5.74
CA THR A 166 -12.64 9.07 -6.49
C THR A 166 -11.26 9.21 -5.85
N GLY A 167 -11.09 10.11 -4.88
CA GLY A 167 -9.81 10.50 -4.32
C GLY A 167 -8.97 11.43 -5.21
N LEU A 168 -9.43 11.77 -6.42
CA LEU A 168 -8.64 12.54 -7.39
C LEU A 168 -8.65 14.05 -7.09
N GLY A 169 -9.83 14.62 -6.91
CA GLY A 169 -9.97 16.08 -6.70
C GLY A 169 -9.26 16.56 -5.43
N VAL A 170 -9.35 15.80 -4.35
CA VAL A 170 -8.65 16.09 -3.10
C VAL A 170 -7.12 16.00 -3.25
N ALA A 171 -6.60 15.02 -4.01
CA ALA A 171 -5.17 14.93 -4.29
C ALA A 171 -4.68 16.13 -5.13
N ILE A 172 -5.42 16.49 -6.18
CA ILE A 172 -5.11 17.64 -7.02
C ILE A 172 -5.07 18.93 -6.18
N SER A 173 -6.04 19.11 -5.29
CA SER A 173 -6.17 20.31 -4.46
C SER A 173 -5.08 20.38 -3.39
N ALA A 174 -4.80 19.28 -2.70
CA ALA A 174 -3.75 19.21 -1.67
C ALA A 174 -2.35 19.50 -2.24
N ASN A 175 -2.05 19.03 -3.46
CA ASN A 175 -0.80 19.36 -4.18
C ASN A 175 -0.66 20.84 -4.57
N LYS A 176 -1.69 21.67 -4.38
CA LYS A 176 -1.58 23.14 -4.56
C LYS A 176 -1.11 23.86 -3.31
N VAL A 177 -0.93 23.15 -2.19
CA VAL A 177 -0.36 23.71 -0.96
C VAL A 177 1.15 23.54 -0.99
N PRO A 178 1.94 24.62 -0.90
CA PRO A 178 3.40 24.54 -0.94
C PRO A 178 3.99 23.54 0.06
N GLY A 179 4.92 22.71 -0.42
CA GLY A 179 5.63 21.70 0.35
C GLY A 179 4.84 20.41 0.58
N VAL A 180 3.61 20.31 0.08
CA VAL A 180 2.74 19.13 0.25
C VAL A 180 2.71 18.29 -1.02
N ARG A 181 2.88 16.98 -0.83
CA ARG A 181 2.77 15.96 -1.89
C ARG A 181 1.62 15.03 -1.55
N ALA A 182 0.64 14.98 -2.44
CA ALA A 182 -0.57 14.20 -2.30
C ALA A 182 -0.73 13.20 -3.44
N VAL A 183 -1.18 11.99 -3.13
CA VAL A 183 -1.42 10.94 -4.12
C VAL A 183 -2.76 10.28 -3.91
N THR A 184 -3.37 9.81 -4.99
CA THR A 184 -4.47 8.83 -4.93
C THR A 184 -3.87 7.45 -5.11
N ALA A 185 -4.05 6.54 -4.15
CA ALA A 185 -3.52 5.18 -4.22
C ALA A 185 -4.54 4.16 -3.69
N HIS A 186 -4.79 3.10 -4.46
CA HIS A 186 -5.80 2.07 -4.16
C HIS A 186 -5.22 0.64 -4.13
N ASP A 187 -3.90 0.51 -4.02
CA ASP A 187 -3.19 -0.76 -3.89
C ASP A 187 -1.97 -0.61 -2.97
N SER A 188 -1.52 -1.72 -2.36
CA SER A 188 -0.45 -1.72 -1.37
C SER A 188 0.89 -1.24 -1.92
N PHE A 189 1.19 -1.55 -3.19
CA PHE A 189 2.45 -1.15 -3.80
C PHE A 189 2.49 0.38 -3.98
N SER A 190 1.43 0.96 -4.52
CA SER A 190 1.31 2.42 -4.65
C SER A 190 1.37 3.12 -3.29
N VAL A 191 0.73 2.57 -2.25
CA VAL A 191 0.77 3.12 -0.89
C VAL A 191 2.17 3.06 -0.28
N GLU A 192 2.91 1.97 -0.47
CA GLU A 192 4.31 1.88 -0.05
C GLU A 192 5.16 2.92 -0.80
N ARG A 193 5.05 2.98 -2.12
CA ARG A 193 5.86 3.90 -2.94
C ARG A 193 5.48 5.36 -2.73
N ALA A 194 4.24 5.66 -2.33
CA ALA A 194 3.83 6.99 -1.89
C ALA A 194 4.77 7.52 -0.80
N ILE A 195 5.11 6.69 0.18
CA ILE A 195 6.07 7.08 1.23
C ILE A 195 7.51 6.90 0.75
N LEU A 196 7.92 5.68 0.40
CA LEU A 196 9.34 5.34 0.22
C LEU A 196 9.99 5.95 -1.04
N SER A 197 9.19 6.46 -1.98
CA SER A 197 9.72 7.17 -3.16
C SER A 197 9.38 8.65 -3.18
N ASN A 198 8.13 8.98 -2.83
CA ASN A 198 7.60 10.31 -3.09
C ASN A 198 7.54 11.17 -1.82
N ASP A 199 7.82 10.58 -0.65
CA ASP A 199 7.62 11.24 0.64
C ASP A 199 6.26 11.96 0.72
N ALA A 200 5.21 11.30 0.21
CA ALA A 200 3.89 11.88 0.07
C ALA A 200 3.19 11.91 1.43
N GLN A 201 3.04 13.10 1.98
CA GLN A 201 2.42 13.28 3.30
C GLN A 201 0.91 13.07 3.24
N VAL A 202 0.29 13.17 2.06
CA VAL A 202 -1.16 13.07 1.90
C VAL A 202 -1.54 11.85 1.07
N LEU A 203 -2.29 10.93 1.67
CA LEU A 203 -2.91 9.79 0.98
C LEU A 203 -4.37 10.10 0.69
N CYS A 204 -4.80 9.88 -0.54
CA CYS A 204 -6.17 10.08 -0.99
C CYS A 204 -6.80 8.77 -1.43
N MET A 205 -8.06 8.54 -1.07
CA MET A 205 -8.82 7.36 -1.49
C MET A 205 -10.22 7.73 -2.00
N GLY A 206 -10.78 6.86 -2.84
CA GLY A 206 -12.08 7.05 -3.47
C GLY A 206 -13.11 6.09 -2.92
N GLU A 207 -14.08 6.58 -2.14
CA GLU A 207 -15.13 5.75 -1.53
C GLU A 207 -15.98 5.01 -2.59
N ARG A 208 -16.12 5.59 -3.79
CA ARG A 208 -16.86 4.96 -4.92
C ARG A 208 -15.99 4.03 -5.78
N VAL A 209 -14.71 3.88 -5.45
CA VAL A 209 -13.72 3.18 -6.29
C VAL A 209 -13.09 1.98 -5.56
N VAL A 210 -12.66 2.17 -4.31
CA VAL A 210 -12.03 1.12 -3.50
C VAL A 210 -12.98 0.66 -2.40
N GLY A 211 -13.04 -0.64 -2.14
CA GLY A 211 -13.87 -1.20 -1.05
C GLY A 211 -13.31 -0.88 0.35
N LEU A 212 -14.19 -0.73 1.33
CA LEU A 212 -13.86 -0.24 2.68
C LEU A 212 -12.75 -1.04 3.36
N GLU A 213 -12.83 -2.38 3.36
CA GLU A 213 -11.83 -3.22 4.01
C GLU A 213 -10.44 -3.11 3.35
N VAL A 214 -10.40 -2.88 2.03
CA VAL A 214 -9.14 -2.59 1.34
C VAL A 214 -8.63 -1.22 1.76
N ALA A 215 -9.47 -0.18 1.77
CA ALA A 215 -9.10 1.16 2.20
C ALA A 215 -8.55 1.19 3.65
N ARG A 216 -9.19 0.48 4.58
CA ARG A 216 -8.74 0.33 5.98
C ARG A 216 -7.37 -0.34 6.07
N ARG A 217 -7.16 -1.42 5.31
CA ARG A 217 -5.87 -2.11 5.24
C ARG A 217 -4.76 -1.21 4.69
N LEU A 218 -5.03 -0.50 3.59
CA LEU A 218 -4.09 0.41 2.96
C LEU A 218 -3.71 1.58 3.89
N ALA A 219 -4.71 2.17 4.55
CA ALA A 219 -4.48 3.22 5.55
C ALA A 219 -3.58 2.72 6.70
N LYS A 220 -3.76 1.47 7.14
CA LYS A 220 -2.91 0.85 8.17
C LYS A 220 -1.47 0.59 7.68
N GLU A 221 -1.31 0.04 6.47
CA GLU A 221 0.02 -0.20 5.87
C GLU A 221 0.79 1.11 5.71
N TRP A 222 0.11 2.16 5.23
CA TRP A 222 0.65 3.50 5.08
C TRP A 222 1.29 4.05 6.36
N LEU A 223 0.64 3.87 7.52
CA LEU A 223 1.16 4.28 8.83
C LEU A 223 2.46 3.58 9.23
N GLY A 224 2.81 2.44 8.63
CA GLY A 224 4.04 1.69 8.93
C GLY A 224 5.27 2.18 8.17
N TYR A 225 5.11 2.77 7.00
CA TYR A 225 6.24 3.21 6.17
C TYR A 225 6.83 4.54 6.66
N ARG A 226 8.15 4.71 6.59
CA ARG A 226 8.86 5.97 6.87
C ARG A 226 9.81 6.27 5.71
N PHE A 227 9.81 7.52 5.25
CA PHE A 227 10.71 7.95 4.19
C PHE A 227 12.15 8.07 4.70
N ASP A 228 13.10 7.66 3.87
CA ASP A 228 14.53 7.84 4.14
C ASP A 228 15.06 9.05 3.35
N PRO A 229 15.38 10.17 4.03
CA PRO A 229 15.88 11.38 3.39
C PRO A 229 17.30 11.21 2.81
N SER A 230 18.01 10.13 3.11
CA SER A 230 19.32 9.80 2.53
C SER A 230 19.24 8.92 1.28
N SER A 231 18.04 8.46 0.92
CA SER A 231 17.82 7.56 -0.22
C SER A 231 17.97 8.25 -1.58
N ALA A 232 18.18 7.45 -2.63
CA ALA A 232 18.19 7.95 -4.01
C ALA A 232 16.84 8.61 -4.44
N SER A 233 15.74 8.22 -3.80
CA SER A 233 14.43 8.85 -4.01
C SER A 233 14.42 10.32 -3.54
N ALA A 234 15.18 10.66 -2.50
CA ALA A 234 15.23 12.01 -1.94
C ALA A 234 15.74 13.04 -2.94
N GLN A 235 16.66 12.67 -3.84
CA GLN A 235 17.12 13.56 -4.91
C GLN A 235 15.99 13.90 -5.90
N LYS A 236 15.08 12.96 -6.16
CA LYS A 236 13.92 13.19 -7.03
C LYS A 236 12.86 14.04 -6.35
N VAL A 237 12.61 13.81 -5.05
CA VAL A 237 11.74 14.67 -4.24
C VAL A 237 12.31 16.09 -4.17
N GLN A 238 13.62 16.25 -4.02
CA GLN A 238 14.27 17.55 -4.02
C GLN A 238 14.04 18.31 -5.33
N ALA A 239 14.12 17.64 -6.48
CA ALA A 239 13.81 18.28 -7.76
C ALA A 239 12.38 18.83 -7.83
N ILE A 240 11.39 18.13 -7.24
CA ILE A 240 10.01 18.63 -7.13
C ILE A 240 9.98 19.91 -6.28
N THR A 241 10.65 19.89 -5.12
CA THR A 241 10.76 21.06 -4.23
C THR A 241 11.44 22.25 -4.93
N ASP A 242 12.48 22.01 -5.72
CA ASP A 242 13.20 23.07 -6.45
C ASP A 242 12.31 23.72 -7.52
N HIS A 243 11.52 22.91 -8.24
CA HIS A 243 10.52 23.42 -9.18
C HIS A 243 9.44 24.24 -8.47
N GLU A 244 8.98 23.79 -7.31
CA GLU A 244 7.99 24.50 -6.51
C GLU A 244 8.50 25.87 -6.05
N LYS A 245 9.72 25.93 -5.48
CA LYS A 245 10.35 27.20 -5.06
C LYS A 245 10.46 28.19 -6.21
N LYS A 246 10.89 27.73 -7.39
CA LYS A 246 11.01 28.56 -8.59
C LYS A 246 9.65 29.09 -9.06
N ASN A 247 8.62 28.27 -9.03
CA ASN A 247 7.30 28.62 -9.57
C ASN A 247 6.49 29.52 -8.63
N PHE A 248 6.75 29.45 -7.33
CA PHE A 248 6.01 30.22 -6.31
C PHE A 248 6.83 31.35 -5.66
N GLU A 249 8.04 31.62 -6.17
CA GLU A 249 8.95 32.64 -5.62
C GLU A 249 9.19 32.47 -4.11
N LEU A 250 9.20 31.22 -3.63
CA LEU A 250 9.41 30.91 -2.22
C LEU A 250 10.90 31.03 -1.91
N GLN A 251 11.22 31.79 -0.85
CA GLN A 251 12.59 31.98 -0.36
C GLN A 251 13.18 30.69 0.24
#